data_AF-A0A508TED6-F1
#
_entry.id   AF-A0A508TED6-F1
#
_cell.length_a   1.000
_cell.length_b   1.000
_cell.length_c   1.000
_cell.angle_alpha   90.00
_cell.angle_beta   90.00
_cell.angle_gamma   90.00
#
_symmetry.space_group_name_H-M   'P 1'
#
loop_
_entity.id
_entity.type
_entity.pdbx_description
1 polymer ?
#
loop_
_entity_poly.entity_id
_entity_poly.type
_entity_poly.pdbx_seq_one_letter_code
_entity_poly.pdbx_strand_id
1 'polypeptide(L)'
;MSCRQTHSADKSRATLYEDVTVRIICELEQGIVPWVRPWGSGKEESAIGLPRNAATGRSYSGINILILWGRLFDAGYPSQHWLTFRQAAALGGTVRKGEHGVGICYADRFVPKDRRTQSQGNASSALGEASEPQAVAFLRRYTVFNIAQCDGLPDHCHGAPSPLPEREIMPEAEALARATLADIRHGGDEGLL
;
A
#
# COMPACT_ATOMS: atom_id res chain seq x y z
N MET A 1 15.30 -37.05 -17.53
CA MET A 1 15.66 -35.71 -17.00
C MET A 1 14.37 -34.92 -16.84
N SER A 2 13.89 -34.72 -15.61
CA SER A 2 12.61 -34.03 -15.36
C SER A 2 12.88 -32.63 -14.82
N CYS A 3 12.63 -31.63 -15.66
CA CYS A 3 12.72 -30.22 -15.34
C CYS A 3 11.54 -29.85 -14.43
N ARG A 4 11.79 -29.59 -13.14
CA ARG A 4 10.77 -29.08 -12.21
C ARG A 4 10.38 -27.67 -12.65
N GLN A 5 9.17 -27.53 -13.17
CA GLN A 5 8.57 -26.25 -13.54
C GLN A 5 8.37 -25.37 -12.29
N THR A 6 9.15 -24.29 -12.18
CA THR A 6 8.94 -23.17 -11.25
C THR A 6 8.14 -22.03 -11.90
N HIS A 7 7.22 -22.34 -12.82
CA HIS A 7 6.66 -21.34 -13.75
C HIS A 7 5.37 -20.62 -13.29
N SER A 8 4.80 -20.93 -12.12
CA SER A 8 3.46 -20.42 -11.76
C SER A 8 3.45 -19.17 -10.88
N ALA A 9 4.40 -19.05 -9.94
CA ALA A 9 4.45 -17.92 -9.01
C ALA A 9 5.06 -16.64 -9.63
N ASP A 10 5.93 -16.78 -10.61
CA ASP A 10 6.58 -15.64 -11.26
C ASP A 10 5.62 -14.91 -12.23
N LYS A 11 4.79 -15.69 -12.95
CA LYS A 11 3.71 -15.15 -13.79
C LYS A 11 2.69 -14.35 -13.00
N SER A 12 2.23 -14.86 -11.86
CA SER A 12 1.25 -14.12 -11.04
C SER A 12 1.81 -12.84 -10.44
N ARG A 13 3.10 -12.81 -10.09
CA ARG A 13 3.80 -11.58 -9.65
C ARG A 13 3.89 -10.55 -10.77
N ALA A 14 4.26 -10.99 -11.97
CA ALA A 14 4.34 -10.12 -13.15
C ALA A 14 2.98 -9.49 -13.46
N THR A 15 1.91 -10.30 -13.51
CA THR A 15 0.55 -9.82 -13.79
C THR A 15 0.06 -8.77 -12.78
N LEU A 16 0.38 -8.92 -11.49
CA LEU A 16 -0.07 -7.96 -10.47
C LEU A 16 0.53 -6.56 -10.63
N TYR A 17 1.84 -6.48 -10.85
CA TYR A 17 2.49 -5.20 -11.10
C TYR A 17 2.11 -4.64 -12.47
N GLU A 18 1.93 -5.52 -13.46
CA GLU A 18 1.50 -5.17 -14.81
C GLU A 18 0.11 -4.54 -14.81
N ASP A 19 -0.88 -5.10 -14.09
CA ASP A 19 -2.23 -4.53 -13.97
C ASP A 19 -2.19 -3.09 -13.42
N VAL A 20 -1.38 -2.87 -12.37
CA VAL A 20 -1.23 -1.55 -11.73
C VAL A 20 -0.51 -0.58 -12.68
N THR A 21 0.51 -1.06 -13.37
CA THR A 21 1.29 -0.27 -14.33
C THR A 21 0.43 0.14 -15.52
N VAL A 22 -0.33 -0.79 -16.09
CA VAL A 22 -1.27 -0.52 -17.19
C VAL A 22 -2.30 0.52 -16.77
N ARG A 23 -2.87 0.39 -15.57
CA ARG A 23 -3.80 1.40 -15.04
C ARG A 23 -3.16 2.79 -14.98
N ILE A 24 -1.95 2.90 -14.44
CA ILE A 24 -1.24 4.18 -14.32
C ILE A 24 -0.93 4.76 -15.71
N ILE A 25 -0.51 3.92 -16.65
CA ILE A 25 -0.26 4.33 -18.03
C ILE A 25 -1.55 4.90 -18.65
N CYS A 26 -2.70 4.21 -18.50
CA CYS A 26 -3.97 4.70 -19.01
C CYS A 26 -4.39 6.05 -18.39
N GLU A 27 -4.17 6.23 -17.08
CA GLU A 27 -4.45 7.51 -16.42
C GLU A 27 -3.54 8.62 -16.97
N LEU A 28 -2.25 8.34 -17.18
CA LEU A 28 -1.29 9.28 -17.77
C LEU A 28 -1.61 9.63 -19.23
N GLU A 29 -2.03 8.66 -20.04
CA GLU A 29 -2.47 8.86 -21.43
C GLU A 29 -3.71 9.76 -21.51
N GLN A 30 -4.55 9.78 -20.47
CA GLN A 30 -5.69 10.69 -20.33
C GLN A 30 -5.28 12.08 -19.82
N GLY A 31 -3.99 12.34 -19.64
CA GLY A 31 -3.45 13.59 -19.11
C GLY A 31 -3.61 13.73 -17.60
N ILE A 32 -4.02 12.66 -16.89
CA ILE A 32 -4.18 12.65 -15.44
C ILE A 32 -2.88 12.15 -14.82
N VAL A 33 -2.21 13.01 -14.05
CA VAL A 33 -1.02 12.60 -13.29
C VAL A 33 -1.49 12.10 -11.91
N PRO A 34 -1.44 10.79 -11.60
CA PRO A 34 -2.14 10.22 -10.45
C PRO A 34 -1.62 10.72 -9.09
N TRP A 35 -0.37 11.18 -9.05
CA TRP A 35 0.27 11.76 -7.86
C TRP A 35 0.12 13.29 -7.76
N VAL A 36 -0.41 13.95 -8.80
CA VAL A 36 -0.68 15.40 -8.83
C VAL A 36 -2.19 15.62 -8.81
N ARG A 37 -2.84 15.24 -7.71
CA ARG A 37 -4.19 15.73 -7.39
C ARG A 37 -4.06 17.10 -6.72
N PRO A 38 -4.97 18.06 -6.95
CA PRO A 38 -4.97 19.30 -6.21
C PRO A 38 -5.34 19.02 -4.75
N TRP A 39 -4.32 18.92 -3.90
CA TRP A 39 -4.44 18.47 -2.52
C TRP A 39 -5.15 19.46 -1.57
N GLY A 40 -6.04 20.32 -2.06
CA GLY A 40 -6.69 21.33 -1.23
C GLY A 40 -7.65 22.33 -1.91
N SER A 41 -8.17 22.06 -3.12
CA SER A 41 -9.03 23.04 -3.83
C SER A 41 -10.37 22.49 -4.35
N GLY A 42 -10.95 21.50 -3.67
CA GLY A 42 -12.28 20.99 -3.97
C GLY A 42 -13.18 20.94 -2.74
N LYS A 43 -14.50 21.08 -2.96
CA LYS A 43 -15.59 20.93 -1.96
C LYS A 43 -15.67 19.54 -1.29
N GLU A 44 -14.69 18.68 -1.49
CA GLU A 44 -14.63 17.34 -0.93
C GLU A 44 -13.77 17.39 0.33
N GLU A 45 -14.41 17.68 1.46
CA GLU A 45 -13.86 17.75 2.83
C GLU A 45 -13.37 16.39 3.37
N SER A 46 -13.07 15.43 2.49
CA SER A 46 -12.36 14.22 2.86
C SER A 46 -10.93 14.60 3.18
N ALA A 47 -10.66 14.92 4.45
CA ALA A 47 -9.35 15.38 4.88
C ALA A 47 -8.24 14.47 4.32
N ILE A 48 -7.38 15.09 3.51
CA ILE A 48 -6.37 14.44 2.70
C ILE A 48 -5.26 13.97 3.65
N GLY A 49 -5.44 12.77 4.21
CA GLY A 49 -4.43 12.03 4.94
C GLY A 49 -3.72 11.00 4.05
N LEU A 50 -2.88 10.20 4.69
CA LEU A 50 -2.43 8.93 4.12
C LEU A 50 -3.53 7.88 4.34
N PRO A 51 -3.77 6.98 3.37
CA PRO A 51 -4.65 5.84 3.59
C PRO A 51 -4.14 5.01 4.77
N ARG A 52 -5.02 4.61 5.68
CA ARG A 52 -4.67 3.84 6.88
C ARG A 52 -5.53 2.60 7.01
N ASN A 53 -4.96 1.55 7.61
CA ASN A 53 -5.71 0.36 7.95
C ASN A 53 -6.55 0.60 9.22
N ALA A 54 -7.88 0.51 9.13
CA ALA A 54 -8.79 0.83 10.23
C ALA A 54 -8.62 -0.08 11.46
N ALA A 55 -8.20 -1.33 11.24
CA ALA A 55 -8.04 -2.31 12.31
C ALA A 55 -6.70 -2.20 13.05
N THR A 56 -5.65 -1.65 12.41
CA THR A 56 -4.29 -1.60 12.98
C THR A 56 -3.72 -0.20 13.12
N GLY A 57 -4.38 0.81 12.55
CA GLY A 57 -3.92 2.21 12.51
C GLY A 57 -2.73 2.48 11.59
N ARG A 58 -2.13 1.46 10.98
CA ARG A 58 -0.93 1.58 10.14
C ARG A 58 -1.26 2.25 8.81
N SER A 59 -0.45 3.24 8.43
CA SER A 59 -0.53 3.87 7.10
C SER A 59 -0.04 2.93 6.01
N TYR A 60 -0.70 2.96 4.86
CA TYR A 60 -0.21 2.32 3.64
C TYR A 60 0.98 3.09 3.07
N SER A 61 1.84 2.41 2.32
CA SER A 61 3.05 2.97 1.74
C SER A 61 3.20 2.60 0.26
N GLY A 62 4.00 3.40 -0.45
CA GLY A 62 4.34 3.19 -1.86
C GLY A 62 3.12 3.22 -2.78
N ILE A 63 3.07 2.30 -3.74
CA ILE A 63 2.05 2.26 -4.79
C ILE A 63 0.63 2.08 -4.26
N ASN A 64 0.47 1.47 -3.08
CA ASN A 64 -0.83 1.30 -2.46
C ASN A 64 -1.49 2.64 -2.11
N ILE A 65 -0.71 3.68 -1.83
CA ILE A 65 -1.24 5.03 -1.58
C ILE A 65 -1.98 5.52 -2.83
N LEU A 66 -1.34 5.45 -4.01
CA LEU A 66 -1.93 5.90 -5.27
C LEU A 66 -3.16 5.08 -5.66
N ILE A 67 -3.10 3.76 -5.52
CA ILE A 67 -4.23 2.87 -5.83
C ILE A 67 -5.45 3.21 -4.96
N LEU A 68 -5.24 3.42 -3.65
CA LEU A 68 -6.30 3.71 -2.70
C LEU A 68 -6.84 5.12 -2.87
N TRP A 69 -5.98 6.12 -3.11
CA TRP A 69 -6.43 7.48 -3.42
C TRP A 69 -7.22 7.55 -4.72
N GLY A 70 -6.77 6.90 -5.78
CA GLY A 70 -7.55 6.83 -7.03
C GLY A 70 -8.96 6.34 -6.75
N ARG A 71 -9.11 5.25 -5.99
CA ARG A 71 -10.42 4.71 -5.62
C ARG A 71 -11.20 5.55 -4.63
N LEU A 72 -10.53 6.26 -3.73
CA LEU A 72 -11.15 7.21 -2.81
C LEU A 72 -11.86 8.32 -3.58
N PHE A 73 -11.17 8.92 -4.56
CA PHE A 73 -11.69 10.00 -5.38
C PHE A 73 -12.71 9.51 -6.42
N ASP A 74 -12.46 8.39 -7.09
CA ASP A 74 -13.37 7.85 -8.11
C ASP A 74 -14.76 7.53 -7.51
N ALA A 75 -14.80 7.08 -6.25
CA ALA A 75 -16.03 6.72 -5.55
C ALA A 75 -16.53 7.78 -4.56
N GLY A 76 -15.79 8.89 -4.39
CA GLY A 76 -16.15 9.96 -3.46
C GLY A 76 -16.23 9.53 -1.98
N TYR A 77 -15.36 8.62 -1.54
CA TYR A 77 -15.41 8.12 -0.17
C TYR A 77 -14.96 9.19 0.85
N PRO A 78 -15.68 9.35 1.99
CA PRO A 78 -15.42 10.39 2.98
C PRO A 78 -14.22 10.11 3.89
N SER A 79 -13.76 8.85 3.95
CA SER A 79 -12.74 8.41 4.91
C SER A 79 -11.57 7.71 4.24
N GLN A 80 -10.37 7.94 4.77
CA GLN A 80 -9.13 7.29 4.33
C GLN A 80 -8.85 5.94 5.00
N HIS A 81 -9.84 5.41 5.72
CA HIS A 81 -9.71 4.16 6.45
C HIS A 81 -10.16 2.97 5.61
N TRP A 82 -9.28 1.98 5.50
CA TRP A 82 -9.48 0.78 4.72
C TRP A 82 -9.29 -0.46 5.58
N LEU A 83 -10.01 -1.53 5.26
CA LEU A 83 -9.90 -2.80 5.96
C LEU A 83 -10.23 -3.98 5.03
N THR A 84 -9.69 -5.15 5.33
CA THR A 84 -10.07 -6.38 4.62
C THR A 84 -11.42 -6.89 5.09
N PHE A 85 -12.11 -7.68 4.26
CA PHE A 85 -13.39 -8.31 4.64
C PHE A 85 -13.29 -9.08 5.97
N ARG A 86 -12.19 -9.81 6.17
CA ARG A 86 -11.95 -10.56 7.41
C ARG A 86 -11.74 -9.66 8.62
N GLN A 87 -11.11 -8.50 8.43
CA GLN A 87 -10.97 -7.50 9.49
C GLN A 87 -12.32 -6.87 9.84
N ALA A 88 -13.20 -6.62 8.85
CA ALA A 88 -14.55 -6.10 9.09
C ALA A 88 -15.32 -7.06 10.01
N ALA A 89 -15.36 -8.33 9.60
CA ALA A 89 -16.05 -9.38 10.35
C ALA A 89 -15.46 -9.57 11.75
N ALA A 90 -14.13 -9.51 11.91
CA ALA A 90 -13.48 -9.63 13.22
C ALA A 90 -13.81 -8.46 14.16
N LEU A 91 -14.12 -7.28 13.61
CA LEU A 91 -14.53 -6.09 14.36
C LEU A 91 -16.06 -6.04 14.61
N GLY A 92 -16.80 -7.08 14.22
CA GLY A 92 -18.26 -7.13 14.36
C GLY A 92 -19.04 -6.42 13.26
N GLY A 93 -18.34 -5.84 12.27
CA GLY A 93 -18.95 -5.20 11.10
C GLY A 93 -19.08 -6.14 9.91
N THR A 94 -19.84 -5.71 8.90
CA THR A 94 -20.04 -6.45 7.65
C THR A 94 -19.95 -5.52 6.45
N VAL A 95 -19.31 -5.97 5.37
CA VAL A 95 -19.29 -5.24 4.11
C VAL A 95 -20.68 -5.34 3.45
N ARG A 96 -21.24 -4.22 3.02
CA ARG A 96 -22.55 -4.19 2.35
C ARG A 96 -22.55 -5.04 1.08
N LYS A 97 -23.67 -5.71 0.84
CA LYS A 97 -23.82 -6.58 -0.33
C LYS A 97 -23.80 -5.75 -1.62
N GLY A 98 -22.95 -6.14 -2.57
CA GLY A 98 -22.80 -5.45 -3.85
C GLY A 98 -21.62 -4.47 -3.89
N GLU A 99 -20.98 -4.20 -2.75
CA GLU A 99 -19.79 -3.35 -2.70
C GLU A 99 -18.56 -4.05 -3.29
N HIS A 100 -17.78 -3.30 -4.07
CA HIS A 100 -16.56 -3.78 -4.70
C HIS A 100 -15.34 -3.31 -3.93
N GLY A 101 -14.46 -4.25 -3.60
CA GLY A 101 -13.20 -3.96 -2.93
C GLY A 101 -12.09 -3.59 -3.90
N VAL A 102 -11.04 -2.99 -3.36
CA VAL A 102 -9.84 -2.54 -4.07
C VAL A 102 -8.70 -3.52 -3.82
N GLY A 103 -8.01 -3.94 -4.88
CA GLY A 103 -6.83 -4.79 -4.75
C GLY A 103 -5.59 -3.97 -4.41
N ILE A 104 -4.90 -4.32 -3.33
CA ILE A 104 -3.60 -3.77 -2.92
C ILE A 104 -2.52 -4.85 -2.96
N CYS A 105 -1.27 -4.42 -3.04
CA CYS A 105 -0.10 -5.29 -3.11
C CYS A 105 0.67 -5.28 -1.79
N TYR A 106 0.99 -6.47 -1.28
CA TYR A 106 1.86 -6.65 -0.12
C TYR A 106 3.07 -7.48 -0.53
N ALA A 107 4.25 -6.90 -0.40
CA ALA A 107 5.52 -7.57 -0.67
C ALA A 107 6.27 -7.80 0.64
N ASP A 108 6.73 -9.03 0.86
CA ASP A 108 7.49 -9.39 2.05
C ASP A 108 8.43 -10.57 1.72
N ARG A 109 9.40 -10.85 2.60
CA ARG A 109 10.38 -11.92 2.42
C ARG A 109 10.15 -12.99 3.47
N PHE A 110 10.14 -14.25 3.06
CA PHE A 110 10.09 -15.38 3.99
C PHE A 110 11.30 -16.29 3.81
N VAL A 111 11.79 -16.85 4.92
CA VAL A 111 12.91 -17.79 4.93
C VAL A 111 12.34 -19.20 5.08
N PRO A 112 12.34 -20.04 4.02
CA PRO A 112 11.86 -21.43 4.13
C PRO A 112 12.72 -22.21 5.15
N LYS A 113 12.09 -22.80 6.17
CA LYS A 113 12.80 -23.54 7.23
C LYS A 113 13.23 -24.97 6.84
N ASP A 114 12.79 -25.51 5.71
CA ASP A 114 13.01 -26.93 5.40
C ASP A 114 13.77 -27.18 4.09
N ARG A 115 15.07 -27.46 4.25
CA ARG A 115 15.85 -28.29 3.32
C ARG A 115 16.73 -29.30 4.07
N ARG A 116 16.22 -29.92 5.15
CA ARG A 116 16.96 -30.97 5.89
C ARG A 116 16.39 -32.39 5.77
N THR A 117 15.28 -32.61 5.07
CA THR A 117 14.63 -33.95 5.03
C THR A 117 14.35 -34.49 3.63
N GLN A 118 15.18 -34.15 2.64
CA GLN A 118 15.29 -34.89 1.38
C GLN A 118 16.76 -35.13 1.01
N SER A 119 17.51 -35.76 1.93
CA SER A 119 18.78 -36.42 1.60
C SER A 119 18.86 -37.78 2.28
N GLN A 120 17.86 -38.62 2.06
CA GLN A 120 18.06 -40.07 2.11
C GLN A 120 17.81 -40.58 0.70
N GLY A 121 18.89 -40.83 -0.04
CA GLY A 121 18.78 -41.47 -1.35
C GLY A 121 19.71 -40.98 -2.46
N ASN A 122 20.94 -40.57 -2.18
CA ASN A 122 22.10 -40.81 -3.07
C ASN A 122 23.41 -40.38 -2.39
N ALA A 123 24.13 -41.35 -1.84
CA ALA A 123 25.53 -41.18 -1.50
C ALA A 123 26.34 -41.11 -2.81
N SER A 124 26.71 -39.92 -3.26
CA SER A 124 28.01 -39.66 -3.89
C SER A 124 28.14 -38.19 -4.33
N SER A 125 29.31 -37.64 -3.96
CA SER A 125 29.95 -36.46 -4.50
C SER A 125 29.80 -35.13 -3.73
N ALA A 126 30.92 -34.83 -3.07
CA ALA A 126 31.60 -33.54 -3.00
C ALA A 126 31.08 -32.45 -2.04
N LEU A 127 32.04 -32.00 -1.21
CA LEU A 127 32.06 -30.78 -0.42
C LEU A 127 31.36 -29.62 -1.15
N GLY A 128 30.40 -28.98 -0.47
CA GLY A 128 29.77 -27.76 -0.96
C GLY A 128 29.03 -27.05 0.16
N GLU A 129 29.66 -25.99 0.66
CA GLU A 129 29.15 -24.83 1.39
C GLU A 129 27.76 -24.92 2.04
N ALA A 130 27.74 -24.69 3.35
CA ALA A 130 26.51 -24.44 4.10
C ALA A 130 25.77 -23.25 3.49
N SER A 131 24.82 -23.54 2.60
CA SER A 131 23.96 -22.54 1.98
C SER A 131 23.13 -21.86 3.06
N GLU A 132 23.47 -20.59 3.35
CA GLU A 132 22.65 -19.73 4.21
C GLU A 132 21.23 -19.69 3.65
N PRO A 133 20.20 -19.71 4.53
CA PRO A 133 18.83 -19.84 4.07
C PRO A 133 18.41 -18.57 3.31
N GLN A 134 18.40 -18.67 1.99
CA GLN A 134 18.09 -17.56 1.10
C GLN A 134 16.62 -17.12 1.30
N ALA A 135 16.42 -15.87 1.71
CA ALA A 135 15.09 -15.30 1.87
C ALA A 135 14.39 -15.18 0.52
N VAL A 136 13.24 -15.82 0.37
CA VAL A 136 12.43 -15.79 -0.83
C VAL A 136 11.42 -14.65 -0.74
N ALA A 137 11.51 -13.68 -1.65
CA ALA A 137 10.54 -12.59 -1.75
C ALA A 137 9.22 -13.10 -2.33
N PHE A 138 8.10 -12.72 -1.70
CA PHE A 138 6.76 -12.99 -2.20
C PHE A 138 5.96 -11.70 -2.37
N LEU A 139 4.97 -11.75 -3.26
CA LEU A 139 3.98 -10.70 -3.45
C LEU A 139 2.61 -11.33 -3.22
N ARG A 140 1.76 -10.67 -2.45
CA ARG A 140 0.37 -11.08 -2.22
C ARG A 140 -0.56 -9.93 -2.55
N ARG A 141 -1.63 -10.24 -3.29
CA ARG A 141 -2.76 -9.32 -3.47
C ARG A 141 -3.72 -9.50 -2.30
N TYR A 142 -4.16 -8.38 -1.73
CA TYR A 142 -5.24 -8.34 -0.75
C TYR A 142 -6.35 -7.44 -1.28
N THR A 143 -7.60 -7.80 -0.98
CA THR A 143 -8.75 -6.95 -1.28
C THR A 143 -9.15 -6.21 -0.01
N VAL A 144 -9.19 -4.88 -0.10
CA VAL A 144 -9.61 -3.99 0.98
C VAL A 144 -10.85 -3.20 0.59
N PHE A 145 -11.61 -2.80 1.59
CA PHE A 145 -12.85 -2.04 1.49
C PHE A 145 -12.70 -0.78 2.33
N ASN A 146 -13.34 0.30 1.90
CA ASN A 146 -13.43 1.50 2.69
C ASN A 146 -14.36 1.26 3.89
N ILE A 147 -14.14 1.94 5.01
CA ILE A 147 -15.09 1.91 6.14
C ILE A 147 -16.50 2.34 5.73
N ALA A 148 -16.62 3.23 4.74
CA ALA A 148 -17.90 3.70 4.20
C ALA A 148 -18.66 2.63 3.42
N GLN A 149 -18.05 1.48 3.13
CA GLN A 149 -18.70 0.31 2.50
C GLN A 149 -19.16 -0.73 3.53
N CYS A 150 -18.87 -0.51 4.81
CA CYS A 150 -19.12 -1.45 5.89
C CYS A 150 -20.15 -0.89 6.87
N ASP A 151 -20.98 -1.77 7.43
CA ASP A 151 -21.94 -1.45 8.48
C ASP A 151 -21.54 -2.17 9.79
N GLY A 152 -21.93 -1.59 10.94
CA GLY A 152 -21.68 -2.19 12.25
C GLY A 152 -20.22 -2.17 12.70
N LEU A 153 -19.39 -1.30 12.09
CA LEU A 153 -18.02 -1.09 12.57
C LEU A 153 -18.00 -0.24 13.85
N PRO A 154 -17.04 -0.48 14.74
CA PRO A 154 -16.89 0.29 15.98
C PRO A 154 -16.35 1.71 15.70
N ASP A 155 -16.72 2.67 16.55
CA ASP A 155 -16.44 4.12 16.37
C ASP A 155 -14.96 4.45 16.18
N HIS A 156 -14.05 3.68 16.78
CA HIS A 156 -12.61 3.91 16.62
C HIS A 156 -12.11 3.66 15.19
N CYS A 157 -12.84 2.93 14.36
CA CYS A 157 -12.55 2.78 12.94
C CYS A 157 -12.95 4.00 12.11
N HIS A 158 -13.83 4.86 12.64
CA HIS A 158 -14.37 6.04 11.97
C HIS A 158 -13.56 7.32 12.18
N GLY A 159 -12.32 7.21 12.70
CA GLY A 159 -11.48 8.37 13.02
C GLY A 159 -11.50 9.43 11.92
N ALA A 160 -12.17 10.54 12.18
CA ALA A 160 -12.16 11.69 11.27
C ALA A 160 -10.77 12.33 11.38
N PRO A 161 -10.10 12.66 10.26
CA PRO A 161 -8.89 13.46 10.35
C PRO A 161 -9.29 14.82 10.91
N SER A 162 -8.60 15.28 11.96
CA SER A 162 -8.78 16.64 12.45
C SER A 162 -8.51 17.61 11.29
N PRO A 163 -9.34 18.65 11.08
CA PRO A 163 -9.05 19.66 10.08
C PRO A 163 -7.67 20.24 10.36
N LEU A 164 -6.84 20.32 9.32
CA LEU A 164 -5.53 20.94 9.43
C LEU A 164 -5.71 22.44 9.64
N PRO A 165 -4.99 23.07 10.58
CA PRO A 165 -4.99 24.52 10.72
C PRO A 165 -4.42 25.18 9.45
N GLU A 166 -4.92 26.37 9.13
CA GLU A 166 -4.59 27.11 7.88
C GLU A 166 -3.09 27.42 7.75
N ARG A 167 -2.40 27.62 8.89
CA ARG A 167 -0.94 27.67 8.99
C ARG A 167 -0.52 27.24 10.39
N GLU A 168 0.32 26.22 10.48
CA GLU A 168 1.00 25.83 11.72
C GLU A 168 2.48 25.65 11.41
N ILE A 169 3.32 26.44 12.07
CA ILE A 169 4.76 26.20 12.07
C ILE A 169 4.99 25.04 13.03
N MET A 170 5.22 23.85 12.48
CA MET A 170 5.55 22.66 13.29
C MET A 170 7.05 22.69 13.61
N PRO A 171 7.47 22.89 14.89
CA PRO A 171 8.89 22.97 15.25
C PRO A 171 9.68 21.70 14.89
N GLU A 172 8.99 20.57 14.87
CA GLU A 172 9.50 19.26 14.45
C GLU A 172 9.86 19.23 12.96
N ALA A 173 9.06 19.89 12.11
CA ALA A 173 9.32 19.99 10.68
C ALA A 173 10.56 20.86 10.40
N GLU A 174 10.73 21.97 11.13
CA GLU A 174 11.93 22.80 11.03
C GLU A 174 13.18 22.09 11.56
N ALA A 175 13.05 21.33 12.65
CA ALA A 175 14.14 20.52 13.18
C ALA A 175 14.57 19.45 12.18
N LEU A 176 13.61 18.76 11.54
CA LEU A 176 13.88 17.80 10.47
C LEU A 176 14.57 18.48 9.28
N ALA A 177 14.03 19.61 8.81
CA ALA A 177 14.59 20.37 7.70
C ALA A 177 16.06 20.72 7.95
N ARG A 178 16.40 21.23 9.14
CA ARG A 178 17.80 21.48 9.54
C ARG A 178 18.65 20.22 9.62
N ALA A 179 18.09 19.10 10.08
CA ALA A 179 18.78 17.82 10.18
C ALA A 179 19.10 17.19 8.81
N THR A 180 18.40 17.58 7.74
CA THR A 180 18.69 17.09 6.38
C THR A 180 20.00 17.59 5.79
N LEU A 181 20.64 18.60 6.41
CA LEU A 181 21.83 19.30 5.90
C LEU A 181 21.63 19.98 4.54
N ALA A 182 20.39 20.07 4.05
CA ALA A 182 20.08 20.79 2.82
C ALA A 182 20.25 22.31 3.03
N ASP A 183 20.80 22.98 2.02
CA ASP A 183 20.85 24.46 1.98
C ASP A 183 19.44 24.99 1.65
N ILE A 184 18.64 25.22 2.70
CA ILE A 184 17.27 25.72 2.59
C ILE A 184 17.30 27.24 2.71
N ARG A 185 17.16 27.92 1.56
CA ARG A 185 17.11 29.38 1.48
C ARG A 185 15.68 29.85 1.29
N HIS A 186 15.23 30.76 2.14
CA HIS A 186 13.90 31.36 2.04
C HIS A 186 14.05 32.69 1.28
N GLY A 187 13.65 32.74 0.00
CA GLY A 187 13.69 33.96 -0.80
C GLY A 187 12.91 33.84 -2.11
N GLY A 188 12.12 34.88 -2.40
CA GLY A 188 11.41 35.10 -3.68
C GLY A 188 9.94 34.69 -3.67
N ASP A 189 9.04 35.65 -3.94
CA ASP A 189 7.59 35.43 -4.17
C ASP A 189 7.26 34.65 -5.46
N GLU A 190 8.26 34.07 -6.13
CA GLU A 190 8.10 33.36 -7.40
C GLU A 190 8.82 32.00 -7.36
N GLY A 191 8.05 30.95 -7.08
CA GLY A 191 8.43 29.59 -7.47
C GLY A 191 8.19 29.45 -8.97
N LEU A 192 9.27 29.47 -9.77
CA LEU A 192 9.22 29.29 -11.22
C LEU A 192 8.57 27.95 -11.61
N LEU A 193 7.67 28.06 -12.59
CA LEU A 193 6.91 27.02 -13.30
C LEU A 193 7.77 25.91 -13.88
#